data_AF-A0A495WHC2-F1
#
_entry.id   AF-A0A495WHC2-F1
#
_cell.length_a   1.000
_cell.length_b   1.000
_cell.length_c   1.000
_cell.angle_alpha   90.00
_cell.angle_beta   90.00
_cell.angle_gamma   90.00
#
_symmetry.space_group_name_H-M   'P 1'
#
loop_
_entity.id
_entity.type
_entity.pdbx_description
1 polymer ?
#
loop_
_entity_poly.entity_id
_entity_poly.type
_entity_poly.pdbx_seq_one_letter_code
_entity_poly.pdbx_strand_id
1 'polypeptide(L)'
;MENTDMPLELRLAAVIHLLSSSALRGATFHKTEALRAHLRCVADEDGLNPYLRSTLQEVLGGWEAVHCHPASVPVDCYPLAAPGCQTH
;
A
#
# COMPACT_ATOMS: atom_id res chain seq x y z
N MET A 1 -14.89 12.08 3.87
CA MET A 1 -14.75 11.83 5.31
C MET A 1 -13.26 11.73 5.56
N GLU A 2 -12.63 12.87 5.84
CA GLU A 2 -11.21 12.96 6.16
C GLU A 2 -10.96 12.22 7.47
N ASN A 3 -10.12 11.19 7.42
CA ASN A 3 -9.72 10.41 8.58
C ASN A 3 -8.51 11.11 9.21
N THR A 4 -8.75 12.30 9.75
CA THR A 4 -7.72 13.21 10.29
C THR A 4 -7.25 12.83 11.70
N ASP A 5 -7.77 11.75 12.29
CA ASP A 5 -7.46 11.32 13.66
C ASP A 5 -7.01 9.85 13.71
N MET A 6 -6.17 9.44 12.75
CA MET A 6 -5.50 8.14 12.80
C MET A 6 -4.09 8.33 13.37
N PRO A 7 -3.78 7.76 14.55
CA PRO A 7 -2.43 7.75 15.11
C PRO A 7 -1.38 7.30 14.08
N LEU A 8 -0.18 7.89 14.17
CA LEU A 8 0.92 7.62 13.26
C LEU A 8 1.24 6.12 13.14
N GLU A 9 1.23 5.39 14.25
CA GLU A 9 1.52 3.96 14.29
C GLU A 9 0.49 3.15 13.49
N LEU A 10 -0.79 3.51 13.62
CA LEU A 10 -1.87 2.86 12.86
C LEU A 10 -1.80 3.21 11.37
N ARG A 11 -1.37 4.43 11.04
CA ARG A 11 -1.18 4.85 9.65
C ARG A 11 0.00 4.13 9.01
N LEU A 12 1.12 3.97 9.72
CA LEU A 12 2.26 3.18 9.27
C LEU A 12 1.89 1.70 9.09
N ALA A 13 1.11 1.13 10.02
CA ALA A 13 0.58 -0.22 9.87
C ALA A 13 -0.29 -0.37 8.61
N ALA A 14 -1.14 0.63 8.32
CA ALA A 14 -1.94 0.66 7.10
C ALA A 14 -1.07 0.72 5.82
N VAL A 15 -0.02 1.55 5.82
CA VAL A 15 0.96 1.62 4.72
C VAL A 15 1.62 0.25 4.50
N ILE A 16 2.14 -0.38 5.55
CA ILE A 16 2.79 -1.71 5.46
C ILE A 16 1.79 -2.75 4.93
N HIS A 17 0.57 -2.75 5.42
CA HIS A 17 -0.47 -3.69 4.98
C HIS A 17 -0.82 -3.49 3.50
N LEU A 18 -0.99 -2.24 3.05
CA LEU A 18 -1.30 -1.92 1.66
C LEU A 18 -0.15 -2.28 0.71
N LEU A 19 1.10 -2.00 1.10
CA LEU A 19 2.29 -2.41 0.36
C LEU A 19 2.33 -3.94 0.22
N SER A 20 2.19 -4.66 1.34
CA SER A 20 2.21 -6.12 1.37
C SER A 20 1.07 -6.71 0.54
N SER A 21 -0.16 -6.21 0.70
CA SER A 21 -1.31 -6.65 -0.08
C SER A 21 -1.18 -6.32 -1.57
N SER A 22 -0.43 -5.29 -1.94
CA SER A 22 -0.19 -4.93 -3.34
C SER A 22 0.91 -5.78 -3.95
N ALA A 23 1.96 -6.11 -3.18
CA ALA A 23 3.00 -7.04 -3.59
C ALA A 23 2.45 -8.46 -3.81
N LEU A 24 1.54 -8.91 -2.95
CA LEU A 24 0.96 -10.27 -3.06
C LEU A 24 -0.13 -10.37 -4.13
N ARG A 25 -1.08 -9.43 -4.18
CA ARG A 25 -2.31 -9.55 -4.98
C ARG A 25 -2.44 -8.51 -6.10
N GLY A 26 -1.33 -7.84 -6.41
CA GLY A 26 -1.31 -6.70 -7.33
C GLY A 26 -1.86 -5.42 -6.70
N ALA A 27 -1.32 -4.30 -7.18
CA ALA A 27 -1.87 -2.97 -6.92
C ALA A 27 -3.16 -2.78 -7.73
N THR A 28 -4.18 -2.23 -7.09
CA THR A 28 -5.42 -1.81 -7.74
C THR A 28 -5.58 -0.31 -7.58
N PHE A 29 -6.44 0.31 -8.38
CA PHE A 29 -6.71 1.75 -8.28
C PHE A 29 -7.03 2.18 -6.84
N HIS A 30 -7.93 1.47 -6.17
CA HIS A 30 -8.31 1.79 -4.79
C HIS A 30 -7.17 1.57 -3.77
N LYS A 31 -6.37 0.51 -3.91
CA LYS A 31 -5.22 0.28 -3.01
C LYS A 31 -4.16 1.36 -3.20
N THR A 32 -3.89 1.73 -4.45
CA THR A 32 -2.90 2.76 -4.80
C THR A 32 -3.34 4.13 -4.27
N GLU A 33 -4.60 4.52 -4.46
CA GLU A 33 -5.13 5.78 -3.91
C GLU A 33 -5.10 5.81 -2.38
N ALA A 34 -5.53 4.74 -1.71
CA ALA A 34 -5.47 4.65 -0.25
C ALA A 34 -4.02 4.73 0.26
N LEU A 35 -3.09 4.04 -0.40
CA LEU A 35 -1.68 4.05 -0.04
C LEU A 35 -1.07 5.45 -0.19
N ARG A 36 -1.35 6.15 -1.29
CA ARG A 36 -0.91 7.54 -1.50
C ARG A 36 -1.47 8.47 -0.44
N ALA A 37 -2.75 8.35 -0.11
CA ALA A 37 -3.38 9.16 0.93
C ALA A 37 -2.67 8.95 2.27
N HIS A 38 -2.44 7.71 2.68
CA HIS A 38 -1.72 7.43 3.93
C HIS A 38 -0.28 7.93 3.90
N LEU A 39 0.46 7.72 2.80
CA LEU A 39 1.84 8.18 2.66
C LEU A 39 1.97 9.70 2.73
N ARG A 40 1.09 10.45 2.05
CA ARG A 40 1.03 11.92 2.15
C ARG A 40 0.79 12.35 3.58
N CYS A 41 -0.22 11.75 4.21
CA CYS A 41 -0.55 12.11 5.58
C CYS A 41 0.58 11.78 6.57
N VAL A 42 1.38 10.72 6.38
CA VAL A 42 2.56 10.46 7.23
C VAL A 42 3.72 11.43 6.92
N ALA A 43 3.94 11.75 5.65
CA ALA A 43 5.03 12.65 5.25
C ALA A 43 4.86 14.07 5.84
N ASP A 44 3.62 14.50 6.01
CA ASP A 44 3.23 15.79 6.59
C ASP A 44 3.17 15.79 8.12
N GLU A 45 3.40 14.65 8.81
CA GLU A 45 3.41 14.60 10.27
C GLU A 45 4.60 15.38 10.87
N ASP A 46 4.30 16.16 11.91
CA ASP A 46 5.29 16.92 12.67
C ASP A 46 6.10 16.00 13.60
N GLY A 47 7.36 16.37 13.82
CA GLY A 47 8.25 15.63 14.73
C GLY A 47 8.76 14.28 14.17
N LEU A 48 8.43 13.93 12.93
CA LEU A 48 8.95 12.74 12.28
C LEU A 48 10.47 12.84 12.09
N ASN A 49 11.18 11.73 12.30
CA ASN A 49 12.62 11.65 12.03
C ASN A 49 12.90 12.04 10.56
N PRO A 50 13.90 12.90 10.28
CA PRO A 50 14.14 13.42 8.93
C PRO A 50 14.53 12.34 7.91
N TYR A 51 15.24 11.29 8.34
CA TYR A 51 15.56 10.16 7.47
C TYR A 51 14.31 9.35 7.14
N LEU A 52 13.43 9.12 8.13
CA LEU A 52 12.16 8.46 7.89
C LEU A 52 11.27 9.27 6.94
N ARG A 53 11.21 10.60 7.12
CA ARG A 53 10.47 11.50 6.22
C ARG A 53 11.00 11.39 4.78
N SER A 54 12.32 11.45 4.60
CA SER A 54 12.94 11.32 3.28
C SER A 54 12.57 9.99 2.61
N THR A 55 12.67 8.88 3.34
CA THR A 55 12.30 7.56 2.81
C THR A 55 10.83 7.50 2.42
N LEU A 56 9.93 8.04 3.24
CA LEU A 56 8.49 8.05 2.94
C LEU A 56 8.15 8.92 1.74
N GLN A 57 8.83 10.05 1.57
CA GLN A 57 8.69 10.91 0.39
C GLN A 57 9.17 10.23 -0.88
N GLU A 58 10.29 9.51 -0.83
CA GLU A 58 10.78 8.71 -1.95
C GLU A 58 9.78 7.62 -2.34
N VAL A 59 9.28 6.87 -1.35
CA VAL A 59 8.25 5.85 -1.55
C VAL A 59 6.97 6.48 -2.12
N LEU A 60 6.52 7.62 -1.59
CA LEU A 60 5.36 8.35 -2.12
C LEU A 60 5.56 8.72 -3.58
N GLY A 61 6.71 9.31 -3.95
CA GLY A 61 7.00 9.68 -5.34
C GLY A 61 6.95 8.46 -6.27
N GLY A 62 7.48 7.32 -5.84
CA GLY A 62 7.38 6.06 -6.59
C GLY A 62 5.92 5.62 -6.80
N TRP A 63 5.09 5.69 -5.75
CA TRP A 63 3.68 5.30 -5.82
C TRP A 63 2.80 6.31 -6.53
N GLU A 64 3.15 7.59 -6.58
CA GLU A 64 2.44 8.60 -7.38
C GLU A 64 2.58 8.37 -8.88
N ALA A 65 3.69 7.77 -9.33
CA ALA A 65 3.90 7.39 -10.72
C ALA A 65 3.11 6.12 -11.15
N VAL A 66 2.57 5.34 -10.20
CA VAL A 66 1.86 4.09 -10.49
C VAL A 66 0.46 4.35 -11.04
N HIS A 67 0.24 4.15 -12.34
CA HIS A 67 -1.10 4.26 -12.91
C HIS A 67 -1.80 2.91 -12.96
N CYS A 68 -2.85 2.74 -12.14
CA CYS A 68 -3.77 1.60 -12.23
C CYS A 68 -5.02 2.01 -13.01
N HIS A 69 -5.54 1.11 -13.84
CA HIS A 69 -6.82 1.33 -14.51
C HIS A 69 -7.96 1.30 -13.47
N PRO A 70 -9.00 2.16 -13.57
CA PRO A 70 -10.10 2.19 -12.59
C PRO A 70 -10.84 0.84 -12.44
N ALA A 71 -10.87 0.04 -13.51
CA ALA A 71 -11.47 -1.30 -13.51
C ALA A 71 -10.52 -2.41 -13.00
N SER A 72 -9.31 -2.08 -12.53
CA SER A 72 -8.36 -3.06 -12.00
C SER A 72 -8.92 -3.73 -10.74
N VAL A 73 -9.09 -5.05 -10.81
CA VAL A 73 -9.51 -5.89 -9.68
C VAL A 73 -8.31 -6.61 -9.07
N PRO A 74 -8.31 -6.91 -7.76
CA PRO A 74 -7.28 -7.75 -7.15
C PRO A 74 -7.30 -9.14 -7.79
N VAL A 75 -6.11 -9.71 -8.00
CA VAL A 75 -6.01 -11.12 -8.40
C VAL A 75 -6.00 -11.96 -7.12
N ASP A 76 -6.84 -12.98 -7.07
CA ASP A 76 -6.79 -13.96 -5.99
C ASP A 76 -5.45 -14.71 -6.07
N CYS A 77 -4.70 -14.70 -4.98
CA CYS A 77 -3.59 -15.63 -4.83
C CYS A 77 -4.17 -17.03 -4.65
N TYR A 78 -4.41 -17.73 -5.76
CA TYR A 78 -4.56 -19.17 -5.70
C TYR A 78 -3.22 -19.75 -5.23
N PRO A 79 -3.17 -20.48 -4.10
CA PRO A 79 -1.96 -21.23 -3.77
C PRO A 79 -1.72 -22.23 -4.91
N LEU A 80 -0.50 -22.22 -5.46
CA LEU A 80 -0.04 -23.11 -6.53
C LEU A 80 -0.18 -24.61 -6.20
N ALA A 81 -0.57 -24.95 -4.98
CA ALA A 81 -0.92 -26.30 -4.56
C ALA A 81 -2.40 -26.33 -4.15
N ALA A 82 -3.30 -26.68 -5.08
CA ALA A 82 -4.52 -27.34 -4.67
C ALA A 82 -4.11 -28.67 -4.00
N PRO A 83 -4.57 -28.98 -2.76
CA PRO A 83 -4.32 -30.28 -2.17
C PRO A 83 -4.93 -31.35 -3.08
N GLY A 84 -4.10 -32.07 -3.84
CA GLY A 84 -4.55 -33.15 -4.72
C GLY A 84 -4.05 -33.13 -6.17
N CYS A 85 -3.39 -32.07 -6.63
CA CYS A 85 -2.78 -32.09 -7.97
C CYS A 85 -1.43 -32.82 -7.94
N GLN A 86 -1.46 -34.15 -8.04
CA GLN A 86 -0.30 -34.92 -8.48
C GLN A 86 0.01 -34.53 -9.93
N THR A 87 1.13 -33.86 -10.15
CA THR A 87 1.71 -33.74 -11.49
C THR A 87 2.23 -35.12 -11.89
N HIS A 88 1.61 -35.65 -12.94
CA HIS A 88 1.89 -36.95 -13.55
C HIS A 88 3.28 -37.03 -14.18
#